data_AF-A0A2U9T277-F1
#
_entry.id   AF-A0A2U9T277-F1
#
_cell.length_a   1.000
_cell.length_b   1.000
_cell.length_c   1.000
_cell.angle_alpha   90.00
_cell.angle_beta   90.00
_cell.angle_gamma   90.00
#
_symmetry.space_group_name_H-M   'P 1'
#
loop_
_entity.id
_entity.type
_entity.pdbx_description
1 polymer ?
#
loop_
_entity_poly.entity_id
_entity_poly.type
_entity_poly.pdbx_seq_one_letter_code
_entity_poly.pdbx_strand_id
1 'polypeptide(L)'
;MLARVQDLRNEWHALQQRRIDRDRDATHRLQAALTDEHDLRAFRDTWQQSLTAYAQASSAIWLDTAMWSGHAQRECVNAVIDWLRDCQAAGLHDWQRLVGAGAQNAPWQNWMTELERATFESVRPDGGLGKAGGNRAGAAAH
;
A
#
# COMPACT_ATOMS: atom_id res chain seq x y z
N MET A 1 12.17 -5.55 8.97
CA MET A 1 10.82 -5.56 8.35
C MET A 1 9.75 -5.05 9.32
N LEU A 2 9.65 -5.58 10.54
CA LEU A 2 8.63 -5.17 11.53
C LEU A 2 8.65 -3.67 11.92
N ALA A 3 9.84 -3.06 12.06
CA ALA A 3 9.96 -1.63 12.37
C ALA A 3 9.30 -0.74 11.28
N ARG A 4 9.58 -1.03 9.99
CA ARG A 4 8.97 -0.29 8.86
C ARG A 4 7.45 -0.45 8.78
N VAL A 5 6.93 -1.63 9.12
CA VAL A 5 5.48 -1.85 9.19
C VAL A 5 4.84 -1.03 10.31
N GLN A 6 5.54 -0.89 11.45
CA GLN A 6 5.08 -0.05 12.54
C GLN A 6 5.11 1.44 12.16
N ASP A 7 6.13 1.87 11.43
CA ASP A 7 6.23 3.26 10.95
C ASP A 7 5.08 3.61 9.99
N LEU A 8 4.82 2.77 8.99
CA LEU A 8 3.69 2.94 8.06
C LEU A 8 2.34 2.98 8.80
N ARG A 9 2.19 2.17 9.85
CA ARG A 9 1.00 2.15 10.69
C ARG A 9 0.86 3.45 11.50
N ASN A 10 1.95 3.93 12.07
CA ASN A 10 1.96 5.19 12.81
C ASN A 10 1.61 6.37 11.89
N GLU A 11 2.16 6.40 10.68
CA GLU A 11 1.82 7.39 9.66
C GLU A 11 0.34 7.34 9.27
N TRP A 12 -0.22 6.15 9.08
CA TRP A 12 -1.65 5.97 8.83
C TRP A 12 -2.51 6.51 9.97
N HIS A 13 -2.14 6.20 11.22
CA HIS A 13 -2.85 6.72 12.39
C HIS A 13 -2.79 8.25 12.48
N ALA A 14 -1.65 8.86 12.15
CA ALA A 14 -1.52 10.31 12.11
C ALA A 14 -2.45 10.94 11.05
N LEU A 15 -2.60 10.33 9.87
CA LEU A 15 -3.54 10.79 8.85
C LEU A 15 -5.00 10.68 9.31
N GLN A 16 -5.37 9.58 9.98
CA GLN A 16 -6.71 9.43 10.57
C GLN A 16 -6.97 10.46 11.66
N GLN A 17 -5.99 10.74 12.51
CA GLN A 17 -6.12 11.73 13.57
C GLN A 17 -6.35 13.13 12.99
N ARG A 18 -5.58 13.53 11.97
CA ARG A 18 -5.76 14.83 11.29
C ARG A 18 -7.16 15.00 10.69
N ARG A 19 -7.76 13.92 10.18
CA ARG A 19 -9.14 13.93 9.69
C ARG A 19 -10.12 14.20 10.82
N ILE A 20 -9.97 13.50 11.95
CA ILE A 20 -10.81 13.69 13.14
C ILE A 20 -10.67 15.13 13.66
N ASP A 21 -9.44 15.64 13.74
CA ASP A 21 -9.16 17.00 14.23
C ASP A 21 -9.80 18.06 13.35
N ARG A 22 -9.74 17.90 12.02
CA ARG A 22 -10.42 18.78 11.06
C ARG A 22 -11.94 18.77 11.27
N ASP A 23 -12.54 17.58 11.38
CA ASP A 23 -13.99 17.43 11.53
C ASP A 23 -14.47 18.06 12.85
N ARG A 24 -13.68 17.83 13.90
CA ARG A 24 -13.89 18.45 15.21
C ARG A 24 -13.79 19.96 15.15
N ASP A 25 -12.71 20.52 14.58
CA ASP A 25 -12.50 21.97 14.46
C ASP A 25 -13.63 22.65 13.68
N ALA A 26 -14.03 22.09 12.53
CA ALA A 26 -15.16 22.62 11.75
C ALA A 26 -16.46 22.62 12.56
N THR A 27 -16.73 21.54 13.31
CA THR A 27 -17.92 21.44 14.18
C THR A 27 -17.88 22.49 15.29
N HIS A 28 -16.74 22.66 15.96
CA HIS A 28 -16.58 23.65 17.04
C HIS A 28 -16.76 25.07 16.54
N ARG A 29 -16.19 25.42 15.38
CA ARG A 29 -16.36 26.76 14.78
C ARG A 29 -17.82 27.07 14.45
N LEU A 30 -18.53 26.08 13.90
CA LEU A 30 -19.94 26.25 13.57
C LEU A 30 -20.82 26.34 14.81
N GLN A 31 -20.55 25.54 15.84
CA GLN A 31 -21.24 25.64 17.14
C GLN A 31 -21.00 27.00 17.80
N ALA A 32 -19.76 27.50 17.79
CA ALA A 32 -19.43 28.82 18.31
C ALA A 32 -20.19 29.92 17.56
N ALA A 33 -20.24 29.86 16.23
CA ALA A 33 -20.96 30.82 15.40
C ALA A 33 -22.49 30.77 15.62
N LEU A 34 -23.06 29.60 15.90
CA LEU A 34 -24.48 29.45 16.22
C LEU A 34 -24.83 30.01 17.61
N THR A 35 -23.88 29.98 18.54
CA THR A 35 -24.09 30.49 19.91
C THR A 35 -24.11 32.02 19.95
N ASP A 36 -23.50 32.67 18.96
CA ASP A 36 -23.51 34.13 18.80
C ASP A 36 -24.79 34.57 18.06
N GLU A 37 -25.96 34.35 18.69
CA GLU A 37 -27.32 34.38 18.12
C GLU A 37 -27.76 35.71 17.46
N HIS A 38 -26.98 36.80 17.58
CA HIS A 38 -27.45 38.15 17.26
C HIS A 38 -26.97 38.70 15.91
N ASP A 39 -26.04 38.04 15.22
CA ASP A 39 -25.53 38.51 13.92
C ASP A 39 -25.51 37.40 12.85
N LEU A 40 -26.62 37.32 12.10
CA LEU A 40 -26.78 36.41 10.96
C LEU A 40 -25.71 36.61 9.86
N ARG A 41 -25.17 37.83 9.72
CA ARG A 41 -24.12 38.10 8.73
C ARG A 41 -22.79 37.55 9.21
N ALA A 42 -22.44 37.76 10.48
CA ALA A 42 -21.26 37.16 11.10
C ALA A 42 -21.31 35.63 11.09
N PHE A 43 -22.49 35.05 11.34
CA PHE A 43 -22.70 33.60 11.20
C PHE A 43 -22.41 33.11 9.77
N ARG A 44 -22.97 33.77 8.76
CA ARG A 44 -22.74 33.42 7.35
C ARG A 44 -21.26 33.49 6.98
N ASP A 45 -20.58 34.55 7.40
CA ASP A 45 -19.16 34.74 7.12
C ASP A 45 -18.31 33.65 7.81
N THR A 46 -18.64 33.30 9.05
CA THR A 46 -17.97 32.22 9.79
C THR A 46 -18.23 30.85 9.16
N TRP A 47 -19.47 30.60 8.70
CA TRP A 47 -19.83 29.39 7.97
C TRP A 47 -18.99 29.26 6.69
N GLN A 48 -18.91 30.31 5.88
CA GLN A 48 -18.13 30.34 4.64
C GLN A 48 -16.65 30.07 4.93
N GLN A 49 -16.07 30.74 5.92
CA GLN A 49 -14.68 30.56 6.33
C GLN A 49 -14.41 29.13 6.83
N SER A 50 -15.33 28.56 7.62
CA SER A 50 -15.26 27.18 8.10
C SER A 50 -15.26 26.19 6.94
N LEU A 51 -16.15 26.36 5.96
CA LEU A 51 -16.19 25.52 4.76
C LEU A 51 -14.91 25.62 3.92
N THR A 52 -14.38 26.83 3.72
CA THR A 52 -13.13 27.03 2.98
C THR A 52 -11.96 26.36 3.71
N ALA A 53 -11.83 26.56 5.02
CA ALA A 53 -10.80 25.92 5.83
C ALA A 53 -10.93 24.38 5.81
N TYR A 54 -12.15 23.86 5.92
CA TYR A 54 -12.43 22.44 5.83
C TYR A 54 -12.03 21.86 4.46
N ALA A 55 -12.36 22.54 3.37
CA ALA A 55 -12.00 22.12 2.02
C ALA A 55 -10.48 22.08 1.81
N GLN A 56 -9.76 23.10 2.28
CA GLN A 56 -8.29 23.17 2.23
C GLN A 56 -7.63 22.06 3.06
N ALA A 57 -8.09 21.84 4.29
CA ALA A 57 -7.59 20.76 5.13
C ALA A 57 -7.90 19.38 4.51
N SER A 58 -9.08 19.23 3.89
CA SER A 58 -9.47 18.02 3.19
C SER A 58 -8.56 17.70 2.02
N SER A 59 -8.27 18.68 1.15
CA SER A 59 -7.41 18.47 -0.01
C SER A 59 -5.98 18.11 0.40
N ALA A 60 -5.45 18.75 1.44
CA ALA A 60 -4.14 18.40 2.01
C ALA A 60 -4.12 16.95 2.54
N ILE A 61 -5.13 16.54 3.31
CA ILE A 61 -5.23 15.16 3.82
C ILE A 61 -5.33 14.15 2.67
N TRP A 62 -6.09 14.45 1.62
CA TRP A 62 -6.21 13.58 0.45
C TRP A 62 -4.87 13.42 -0.29
N LEU A 63 -4.15 14.51 -0.51
CA LEU A 63 -2.84 14.47 -1.15
C LEU A 63 -1.85 13.63 -0.32
N ASP A 64 -1.79 13.87 0.98
CA ASP A 64 -0.92 13.12 1.89
C ASP A 64 -1.28 11.63 1.93
N THR A 65 -2.58 11.31 1.91
CA THR A 65 -3.06 9.93 1.87
C THR A 65 -2.69 9.24 0.56
N ALA A 66 -2.74 9.94 -0.57
CA ALA A 66 -2.33 9.41 -1.87
C ALA A 66 -0.81 9.16 -1.94
N MET A 67 -0.01 10.04 -1.36
CA MET A 67 1.43 9.84 -1.25
C MET A 67 1.77 8.65 -0.34
N TRP A 68 1.10 8.57 0.82
CA TRP A 68 1.24 7.46 1.76
C TRP A 68 0.85 6.13 1.12
N SER A 69 -0.26 6.05 0.38
CA SER A 69 -0.69 4.79 -0.24
C SER A 69 0.32 4.29 -1.28
N GLY A 70 0.89 5.18 -2.09
CA GLY A 70 1.95 4.84 -3.03
C GLY A 70 3.23 4.36 -2.32
N HIS A 71 3.59 4.98 -1.19
CA HIS A 71 4.72 4.53 -0.39
C HIS A 71 4.47 3.16 0.25
N ALA A 72 3.32 2.96 0.88
CA ALA A 72 2.93 1.70 1.51
C ALA A 72 2.88 0.54 0.51
N GLN A 73 2.35 0.77 -0.70
CA GLN A 73 2.35 -0.23 -1.78
C GLN A 73 3.78 -0.66 -2.16
N ARG A 74 4.70 0.29 -2.33
CA ARG A 74 6.10 -0.01 -2.63
C ARG A 74 6.77 -0.82 -1.53
N GLU A 75 6.57 -0.46 -0.26
CA GLU A 75 7.12 -1.22 0.86
C GLU A 75 6.54 -2.63 0.93
N CYS A 76 5.23 -2.81 0.66
CA CYS A 76 4.62 -4.14 0.57
C CYS A 76 5.22 -4.98 -0.56
N VAL A 77 5.38 -4.41 -1.77
CA VAL A 77 6.01 -5.11 -2.90
C VAL A 77 7.43 -5.52 -2.55
N ASN A 78 8.23 -4.62 -1.98
CA ASN A 78 9.61 -4.90 -1.59
C ASN A 78 9.68 -6.02 -0.55
N ALA A 79 8.79 -5.99 0.47
CA ALA A 79 8.76 -7.02 1.50
C ALA A 79 8.45 -8.41 0.92
N VAL A 80 7.55 -8.50 -0.05
CA VAL A 80 7.27 -9.78 -0.71
C VAL A 80 8.41 -10.21 -1.63
N ILE A 81 9.05 -9.29 -2.36
CA ILE A 81 10.25 -9.63 -3.16
C ILE A 81 11.36 -10.20 -2.28
N ASP A 82 11.62 -9.59 -1.12
CA ASP A 82 12.61 -10.08 -0.18
C ASP A 82 12.23 -11.47 0.36
N TRP A 83 10.96 -11.68 0.72
CA TRP A 83 10.47 -13.01 1.12
C TRP A 83 10.62 -14.07 0.00
N LEU A 84 10.32 -13.71 -1.25
CA LEU A 84 10.49 -14.59 -2.40
C LEU A 84 11.97 -14.96 -2.63
N ARG A 85 12.89 -14.02 -2.42
CA ARG A 85 14.33 -14.29 -2.45
C ARG A 85 14.75 -15.26 -1.36
N ASP A 86 14.23 -15.11 -0.14
CA ASP A 86 14.50 -16.02 0.97
C ASP A 86 13.98 -17.44 0.65
N CYS A 87 12.78 -17.55 0.08
CA CYS A 87 12.22 -18.82 -0.41
C CYS A 87 13.10 -19.47 -1.50
N GLN A 88 13.60 -18.68 -2.45
CA GLN A 88 14.52 -19.17 -3.48
C GLN A 88 15.84 -19.65 -2.87
N ALA A 89 16.40 -18.91 -1.91
CA ALA A 89 17.61 -19.30 -1.20
C ALA A 89 17.42 -20.60 -0.38
N ALA A 90 16.20 -20.86 0.09
CA ALA A 90 15.81 -22.10 0.75
C ALA A 90 15.58 -23.29 -0.22
N GLY A 91 15.80 -23.10 -1.53
CA GLY A 91 15.73 -24.17 -2.53
C GLY A 91 14.35 -24.37 -3.19
N LEU A 92 13.40 -23.46 -2.97
CA LEU A 92 12.13 -23.44 -3.70
C LEU A 92 12.35 -22.83 -5.09
N HIS A 93 12.39 -23.67 -6.12
CA HIS A 93 12.51 -23.25 -7.51
C HIS A 93 11.17 -22.72 -8.08
N ASP A 94 11.23 -22.05 -9.23
CA ASP A 94 10.13 -21.36 -9.97
C ASP A 94 9.74 -19.93 -9.53
N TRP A 95 10.16 -19.46 -8.35
CA TRP A 95 9.88 -18.10 -7.90
C TRP A 95 10.70 -16.99 -8.59
N GLN A 96 11.72 -17.36 -9.38
CA GLN A 96 12.61 -16.42 -10.10
C GLN A 96 11.86 -15.48 -11.05
N ARG A 97 10.71 -15.90 -11.61
CA ARG A 97 9.90 -15.08 -12.52
C ARG A 97 9.29 -13.86 -11.84
N LEU A 98 9.11 -13.91 -10.51
CA LEU A 98 8.52 -12.85 -9.69
C LEU A 98 9.55 -11.90 -9.08
N VAL A 99 10.84 -12.30 -9.08
CA VAL A 99 11.95 -11.51 -8.53
C VAL A 99 12.61 -10.62 -9.60
N GLY A 100 12.34 -10.89 -10.89
CA GLY A 100 12.93 -10.15 -12.03
C GLY A 100 12.48 -8.69 -12.14
N ALA A 101 13.29 -7.85 -12.78
CA ALA A 101 13.06 -6.40 -12.93
C ALA A 101 11.72 -6.00 -13.58
N GLY A 102 11.11 -6.90 -14.37
CA GLY A 102 9.78 -6.68 -14.95
C GLY A 102 8.63 -6.74 -13.91
N ALA A 103 8.84 -7.45 -12.80
CA ALA A 103 7.84 -7.62 -11.74
C ALA A 103 7.69 -6.36 -10.87
N GLN A 104 8.77 -5.60 -10.67
CA GLN A 104 8.77 -4.35 -9.88
C GLN A 104 7.98 -3.21 -10.54
N ASN A 105 7.82 -3.28 -11.87
CA ASN A 105 7.12 -2.27 -12.67
C ASN A 105 5.74 -2.73 -13.15
N ALA A 106 5.33 -3.96 -12.81
CA ALA A 106 4.02 -4.46 -13.15
C ALA A 106 2.95 -3.80 -12.26
N PRO A 107 1.76 -3.46 -12.78
CA PRO A 107 0.63 -3.09 -11.95
C PRO A 107 0.40 -4.15 -10.87
N TRP A 108 0.16 -3.72 -9.63
CA TRP A 108 -0.01 -4.61 -8.46
C TRP A 108 -0.94 -5.80 -8.75
N GLN A 109 -2.02 -5.56 -9.49
CA GLN A 109 -2.99 -6.58 -9.88
C GLN A 109 -2.38 -7.67 -10.77
N ASN A 110 -1.57 -7.30 -11.76
CA ASN A 110 -0.89 -8.24 -12.64
C ASN A 110 0.18 -9.03 -11.88
N TRP A 111 0.88 -8.35 -10.97
CA TRP A 111 1.90 -8.97 -10.14
C TRP A 111 1.31 -9.98 -9.14
N MET A 112 0.15 -9.67 -8.54
CA MET A 112 -0.61 -10.60 -7.69
C MET A 112 -1.11 -11.84 -8.44
N THR A 113 -1.62 -11.66 -9.67
CA THR A 113 -2.03 -12.80 -10.52
C THR A 113 -0.86 -13.72 -10.84
N GLU A 114 0.32 -13.16 -11.13
CA GLU A 114 1.53 -13.96 -11.36
C GLU A 114 2.04 -14.63 -10.08
N LEU A 115 1.89 -13.98 -8.92
CA LEU A 115 2.20 -14.56 -7.61
C LEU A 115 1.33 -15.79 -7.32
N GLU A 116 0.01 -15.67 -7.50
CA GLU A 116 -0.93 -16.79 -7.35
C GLU A 116 -0.54 -17.94 -8.28
N ARG A 117 -0.27 -17.64 -9.55
CA ARG A 117 0.12 -18.65 -10.55
C ARG A 117 1.41 -19.39 -10.16
N ALA A 118 2.47 -18.68 -9.79
CA ALA A 118 3.72 -19.31 -9.38
C ALA A 118 3.55 -20.16 -8.11
N THR A 119 2.68 -19.75 -7.19
CA THR A 119 2.34 -20.54 -6.00
C THR A 119 1.73 -21.89 -6.39
N PHE A 120 0.74 -21.88 -7.29
CA PHE A 120 0.11 -23.12 -7.77
C PHE A 120 1.04 -23.98 -8.63
N GLU A 121 1.89 -23.38 -9.46
CA GLU A 121 2.86 -24.12 -10.29
C GLU A 121 3.98 -24.76 -9.44
N SER A 122 4.42 -24.10 -8.36
CA SER A 122 5.42 -24.65 -7.43
C SER A 122 4.91 -25.81 -6.56
N VAL A 123 3.59 -25.93 -6.40
CA VAL A 123 2.91 -27.04 -5.71
C VAL A 123 2.38 -28.02 -6.75
N ARG A 124 3.22 -28.97 -7.20
CA ARG A 124 2.76 -30.04 -8.09
C ARG A 124 1.68 -30.90 -7.38
N PRO A 125 0.70 -31.49 -8.11
CA PRO A 125 -0.40 -32.28 -7.52
C PRO A 125 0.03 -33.52 -6.71
N ASP A 126 1.32 -33.88 -6.79
CA ASP A 126 1.86 -35.14 -6.29
C ASP A 126 2.68 -34.97 -5.01
N GLY A 127 2.80 -33.75 -4.46
CA GLY A 127 3.49 -33.46 -3.19
C GLY A 127 5.02 -33.59 -3.21
N GLY A 128 5.65 -33.77 -4.38
CA GLY A 128 7.10 -33.89 -4.52
C GLY A 128 7.79 -32.58 -4.91
N LEU A 129 8.80 -32.16 -4.14
CA LEU A 129 9.75 -31.10 -4.52
C LEU A 129 10.50 -31.53 -5.80
N GLY A 130 10.26 -30.82 -6.90
CA GLY A 130 10.73 -31.19 -8.24
C GLY A 130 12.25 -31.22 -8.37
N LYS A 131 12.79 -32.34 -8.88
CA LYS A 131 14.20 -32.48 -9.25
C LYS A 131 14.55 -31.59 -10.46
N ALA A 132 15.72 -30.97 -10.37
CA ALA A 132 16.40 -30.21 -11.41
C ALA A 132 16.38 -30.92 -12.78
N GLY A 133 16.07 -30.16 -13.82
CA GLY A 133 16.20 -30.59 -15.21
C GLY A 133 17.63 -31.02 -15.51
N GLY A 134 17.82 -32.30 -15.80
CA GLY A 134 19.08 -32.84 -16.24
C GLY A 134 19.42 -32.36 -17.65
N ASN A 135 20.51 -31.59 -17.77
CA ASN A 135 21.22 -31.42 -19.04
C ASN A 135 21.66 -32.79 -19.55
N ARG A 136 20.93 -33.37 -20.50
CA ARG A 136 21.44 -34.45 -21.36
C ARG A 136 22.16 -33.79 -22.54
N ALA A 137 23.40 -33.39 -22.30
CA ALA A 137 24.41 -33.36 -23.34
C ALA A 137 25.00 -34.78 -23.43
N GLY A 138 24.46 -35.61 -24.32
CA GLY A 138 25.12 -36.82 -24.83
C GLY A 138 25.25 -36.61 -26.34
N ALA A 139 26.43 -36.29 -26.86
CA ALA A 139 27.46 -37.27 -27.21
C ALA A 139 26.90 -38.35 -28.14
N ALA A 140 26.90 -38.04 -29.45
CA ALA A 140 27.00 -39.06 -30.49
C ALA A 140 28.30 -38.79 -31.24
N ALA A 141 29.29 -39.62 -30.95
CA ALA A 141 30.50 -39.80 -31.74
C ALA A 141 30.32 -41.05 -32.62
N HIS A 142 30.59 -40.88 -33.92
CA HIS A 142 31.33 -41.76 -34.85
C HIS A 142 30.78 -41.66 -36.27
#